data_AF-A0A0D3FWE1-F1
#
_entry.id   AF-A0A0D3FWE1-F1
#
_cell.length_a   1.000
_cell.length_b   1.000
_cell.length_c   1.000
_cell.angle_alpha   90.00
_cell.angle_beta   90.00
_cell.angle_gamma   90.00
#
_symmetry.space_group_name_H-M   'P 1'
#
loop_
_entity.id
_entity.type
_entity.pdbx_description
1 polymer ?
#
loop_
_entity_poly.entity_id
_entity_poly.type
_entity_poly.pdbx_seq_one_letter_code
_entity_poly.pdbx_strand_id
1 'polypeptide(L)'
;MEYVDMYLVHWPMSVKPTKPHYPMKREDIMPMDLRGVWQAMEECHQLGLAKMIGVSNFTTKKLQELLAFAKIRPAVNQVELNPVWQQKKLMEFCKAKGIHVTAYFPLGGRHSTSTVNPVLDSDVLKEIAAAKGKSVAQISLRWIYEQGASMVTTSTKRERLKENIDIFDWQLSDEDRLKISQIPQHKTRRVVGG
;
A
#
# COMPACT_ATOMS: atom_id res chain seq x y z
N MET A 1 21.65 -7.47 12.08
CA MET A 1 20.77 -6.28 12.04
C MET A 1 20.24 -6.07 13.44
N GLU A 2 20.50 -4.92 14.06
CA GLU A 2 20.21 -4.65 15.48
C GLU A 2 18.87 -3.92 15.70
N TYR A 3 18.40 -3.20 14.67
CA TYR A 3 17.11 -2.52 14.64
C TYR A 3 16.53 -2.54 13.22
N VAL A 4 15.26 -2.20 13.07
CA VAL A 4 14.63 -1.86 11.78
C VAL A 4 14.19 -0.40 11.76
N ASP A 5 14.29 0.26 10.60
CA ASP A 5 13.77 1.64 10.47
C ASP A 5 12.24 1.68 10.58
N MET A 6 11.54 0.63 10.14
CA MET A 6 10.08 0.51 10.18
C MET A 6 9.65 -0.93 10.48
N TYR A 7 8.78 -1.12 11.47
CA TYR A 7 8.13 -2.39 11.78
C TYR A 7 6.61 -2.30 11.66
N LEU A 8 5.98 -3.18 10.89
CA LEU A 8 4.55 -3.11 10.57
C LEU A 8 3.79 -4.33 11.09
N VAL A 9 2.64 -4.09 11.71
CA VAL A 9 1.60 -5.13 11.85
C VAL A 9 1.08 -5.45 10.45
N HIS A 10 1.40 -6.64 9.92
CA HIS A 10 1.16 -6.97 8.51
C HIS A 10 -0.34 -7.02 8.14
N TRP A 11 -1.18 -7.60 8.99
CA TRP A 11 -2.63 -7.69 8.78
C TRP A 11 -3.39 -7.42 10.08
N PRO A 12 -4.60 -6.82 10.03
CA PRO A 12 -5.47 -6.61 11.20
C PRO A 12 -6.19 -7.91 11.61
N MET A 13 -5.46 -9.03 11.66
CA MET A 13 -5.97 -10.35 12.02
C MET A 13 -4.87 -11.19 12.67
N SER A 14 -5.28 -12.10 13.56
CA SER A 14 -4.40 -13.09 14.16
C SER A 14 -4.67 -14.45 13.55
N VAL A 15 -3.66 -15.33 13.60
CA VAL A 15 -3.75 -16.70 13.10
C VAL A 15 -3.18 -17.64 14.14
N LYS A 16 -3.64 -18.89 14.17
CA LYS A 16 -3.05 -19.90 15.06
C LYS A 16 -1.53 -19.94 14.86
N PRO A 17 -0.74 -20.17 15.93
CA PRO A 17 0.71 -20.28 15.85
C PRO A 17 1.12 -21.63 15.24
N THR A 18 0.77 -21.84 13.97
CA THR A 18 1.10 -23.00 13.16
C THR A 18 2.15 -22.63 12.11
N LYS A 19 2.66 -23.61 11.36
CA LYS A 19 3.58 -23.31 10.26
C LYS A 19 2.90 -22.35 9.28
N PRO A 20 3.58 -21.26 8.87
CA PRO A 20 2.99 -20.26 8.00
C PRO A 20 2.62 -20.88 6.64
N HIS A 21 1.39 -20.65 6.19
CA HIS A 21 0.92 -21.01 4.85
C HIS A 21 0.13 -19.85 4.25
N TYR A 22 0.13 -19.75 2.92
CA TYR A 22 -0.65 -18.74 2.19
C TYR A 22 -1.34 -19.41 1.00
N PRO A 23 -2.65 -19.18 0.76
CA PRO A 23 -3.56 -18.36 1.57
C PRO A 23 -3.84 -18.99 2.95
N MET A 24 -4.13 -18.14 3.95
CA MET A 24 -4.52 -18.61 5.28
C MET A 24 -5.83 -19.40 5.19
N LYS A 25 -5.92 -20.52 5.90
CA LYS A 25 -7.18 -21.26 6.02
C LYS A 25 -8.10 -20.50 6.99
N ARG A 26 -9.40 -20.48 6.66
CA ARG A 26 -10.40 -19.78 7.47
C ARG A 26 -10.46 -20.28 8.91
N GLU A 27 -10.30 -21.59 9.11
CA GLU A 27 -10.30 -22.26 10.42
C GLU A 27 -9.11 -21.88 11.33
N ASP A 28 -8.07 -21.25 10.77
CA ASP A 28 -6.89 -20.80 11.50
C ASP A 28 -6.95 -19.33 11.89
N ILE A 29 -7.95 -18.58 11.39
CA ILE A 29 -8.14 -17.16 11.71
C ILE A 29 -8.68 -17.04 13.13
N MET A 30 -8.03 -16.19 13.93
CA MET A 30 -8.41 -15.90 15.31
C MET A 30 -8.75 -14.41 15.46
N PRO A 31 -9.61 -14.05 16.44
CA PRO A 31 -9.76 -12.65 16.85
C PRO A 31 -8.40 -12.06 17.23
N MET A 32 -8.12 -10.86 16.74
CA MET A 32 -6.90 -10.15 17.08
C MET A 32 -7.13 -9.29 18.33
N ASP A 33 -6.30 -9.48 19.36
CA ASP A 33 -6.13 -8.48 20.41
C ASP A 33 -5.29 -7.32 19.87
N LEU A 34 -5.95 -6.39 19.17
CA LEU A 34 -5.27 -5.25 18.56
C LEU A 34 -4.62 -4.34 19.61
N ARG A 35 -5.19 -4.26 20.82
CA ARG A 35 -4.64 -3.43 21.90
C ARG A 35 -3.34 -4.01 22.42
N GLY A 36 -3.34 -5.29 22.80
CA GLY A 36 -2.13 -5.97 23.28
C GLY A 36 -1.03 -5.98 22.23
N VAL A 37 -1.37 -6.27 20.96
CA VAL A 37 -0.39 -6.24 19.86
C VAL A 37 0.20 -4.84 19.68
N TRP A 38 -0.62 -3.79 19.69
CA TRP A 38 -0.08 -2.44 19.51
C TRP A 38 0.77 -1.99 20.70
N GLN A 39 0.41 -2.34 21.93
CA GLN A 39 1.24 -2.05 23.10
C GLN A 39 2.61 -2.72 23.01
N ALA A 40 2.68 -3.97 22.50
CA ALA A 40 3.96 -4.63 22.23
C ALA A 40 4.75 -3.93 21.11
N MET A 41 4.08 -3.40 20.06
CA MET A 41 4.76 -2.58 19.05
C MET A 41 5.34 -1.30 19.64
N GLU A 42 4.61 -0.64 20.54
CA GLU A 42 5.07 0.56 21.26
C GLU A 42 6.30 0.26 22.12
N GLU A 43 6.33 -0.90 22.79
CA GLU A 43 7.49 -1.36 23.55
C GLU A 43 8.70 -1.64 22.64
N CYS A 44 8.51 -2.30 21.49
CA CYS A 44 9.58 -2.49 20.49
C CYS A 44 10.19 -1.15 20.04
N HIS A 45 9.36 -0.11 19.90
CA HIS A 45 9.85 1.23 19.60
C HIS A 45 10.67 1.83 20.74
N GLN A 46 10.16 1.75 21.97
CA GLN A 46 10.83 2.28 23.16
C GLN A 46 12.17 1.60 23.45
N LEU A 47 12.28 0.29 23.18
CA LEU A 47 13.51 -0.47 23.30
C LEU A 47 14.52 -0.21 22.17
N GLY A 48 14.17 0.63 21.18
CA GLY A 48 15.03 0.93 20.03
C GLY A 48 15.12 -0.18 18.98
N LEU A 49 14.31 -1.23 19.09
CA LEU A 49 14.28 -2.35 18.13
C LEU A 49 13.64 -1.91 16.80
N ALA A 50 12.74 -0.94 16.84
CA ALA A 50 12.14 -0.32 15.66
C ALA A 50 12.13 1.22 15.78
N LYS A 51 12.78 1.93 14.86
CA LYS A 51 12.76 3.41 14.86
C LYS A 51 11.35 3.96 14.64
N MET A 52 10.54 3.29 13.83
CA MET A 52 9.14 3.61 13.61
C MET A 52 8.29 2.34 13.60
N ILE A 53 7.05 2.50 14.03
CA ILE A 53 6.04 1.44 14.00
C ILE A 53 4.83 1.87 13.19
N GLY A 54 4.22 0.91 12.52
CA GLY A 54 3.05 1.16 11.68
C GLY A 54 2.22 -0.08 11.48
N VAL A 55 1.31 0.01 10.53
CA VAL A 55 0.38 -1.06 10.18
C VAL A 55 0.35 -1.27 8.67
N SER A 56 -0.19 -2.40 8.25
CA SER A 56 -0.43 -2.73 6.85
C SER A 56 -1.80 -3.37 6.70
N ASN A 57 -2.50 -3.07 5.60
CA ASN A 57 -3.86 -3.55 5.32
C ASN A 57 -4.96 -3.05 6.26
N PHE A 58 -4.73 -1.97 7.02
CA PHE A 58 -5.75 -1.42 7.91
C PHE A 58 -6.73 -0.52 7.14
N THR A 59 -8.02 -0.75 7.34
CA THR A 59 -9.09 0.13 6.84
C THR A 59 -9.22 1.36 7.72
N THR A 60 -9.94 2.40 7.25
CA THR A 60 -10.26 3.59 8.06
C THR A 60 -10.89 3.21 9.40
N LYS A 61 -11.81 2.23 9.43
CA LYS A 61 -12.44 1.76 10.67
C LYS A 61 -11.41 1.17 11.64
N LYS A 62 -10.51 0.30 11.15
CA LYS A 62 -9.47 -0.32 11.98
C LYS A 62 -8.44 0.68 12.47
N LEU A 63 -8.08 1.67 11.65
CA LEU A 63 -7.24 2.78 12.09
C LEU A 63 -7.92 3.61 13.18
N GLN A 64 -9.22 3.89 13.05
CA GLN A 64 -9.97 4.64 14.05
C GLN A 64 -10.06 3.88 15.39
N GLU A 65 -10.28 2.55 15.34
CA GLU A 65 -10.22 1.67 16.51
C GLU A 65 -8.84 1.74 17.19
N LEU A 66 -7.76 1.62 16.41
CA LEU A 66 -6.37 1.70 16.89
C LEU A 66 -6.06 3.06 17.55
N LEU A 67 -6.40 4.15 16.87
CA LEU A 67 -6.14 5.52 17.33
C LEU A 67 -6.87 5.87 18.63
N ALA A 68 -7.94 5.15 18.98
CA ALA A 68 -8.68 5.37 20.22
C ALA A 68 -7.87 5.00 21.47
N PHE A 69 -6.78 4.23 21.35
CA PHE A 69 -5.97 3.81 22.49
C PHE A 69 -4.46 3.84 22.27
N ALA A 70 -3.98 4.03 21.04
CA ALA A 70 -2.56 4.14 20.74
C ALA A 70 -1.93 5.34 21.47
N LYS A 71 -0.85 5.10 22.22
CA LYS A 71 0.01 6.14 22.80
C LYS A 71 0.97 6.68 21.74
N ILE A 72 1.52 5.80 20.93
CA ILE A 72 2.31 6.14 19.74
C ILE A 72 1.45 5.84 18.53
N ARG A 73 1.11 6.89 17.77
CA ARG A 73 0.35 6.77 16.52
C ARG A 73 1.14 5.96 15.48
N PRO A 74 0.50 5.07 14.68
CA PRO A 74 1.18 4.42 13.57
C PRO A 74 1.75 5.45 12.59
N ALA A 75 3.05 5.37 12.31
CA ALA A 75 3.72 6.28 11.38
C ALA A 75 3.27 6.03 9.92
N VAL A 76 3.02 4.76 9.59
CA VAL A 76 2.66 4.31 8.23
C VAL A 76 1.44 3.38 8.27
N ASN A 77 0.58 3.50 7.25
CA ASN A 77 -0.32 2.43 6.82
C ASN A 77 0.06 1.98 5.41
N GLN A 78 0.61 0.76 5.27
CA GLN A 78 0.98 0.20 3.98
C GLN A 78 -0.23 -0.53 3.36
N VAL A 79 -0.67 -0.14 2.17
CA VAL A 79 -1.90 -0.67 1.55
C VAL A 79 -1.78 -0.78 0.03
N GLU A 80 -2.67 -1.55 -0.59
CA GLU A 80 -2.82 -1.60 -2.05
C GLU A 80 -3.18 -0.21 -2.55
N LEU A 81 -2.36 0.43 -3.36
CA LEU A 81 -2.66 1.75 -3.90
C LEU A 81 -2.07 1.87 -5.30
N ASN A 82 -2.94 2.13 -6.27
CA ASN A 82 -2.58 2.29 -7.69
C ASN A 82 -3.75 2.99 -8.43
N PRO A 83 -3.58 3.39 -9.70
CA PRO A 83 -4.63 4.09 -10.45
C PRO A 83 -5.98 3.36 -10.55
N VAL A 84 -5.99 2.03 -10.51
CA VAL A 84 -7.22 1.22 -10.52
C VAL A 84 -7.79 0.94 -9.12
N TRP A 85 -7.05 1.30 -8.07
CA TRP A 85 -7.50 1.20 -6.68
C TRP A 85 -6.92 2.36 -5.85
N GLN A 86 -7.59 3.50 -5.91
CA GLN A 86 -7.06 4.81 -5.49
C GLN A 86 -7.27 5.10 -4.00
N GLN A 87 -8.15 4.37 -3.33
CA GLN A 87 -8.42 4.48 -1.89
C GLN A 87 -8.61 5.91 -1.35
N LYS A 88 -9.29 6.80 -2.10
CA LYS A 88 -9.46 8.24 -1.76
C LYS A 88 -9.82 8.49 -0.28
N LYS A 89 -10.84 7.80 0.23
CA LYS A 89 -11.29 7.91 1.64
C LYS A 89 -10.21 7.53 2.65
N LEU A 90 -9.41 6.49 2.38
CA LEU A 90 -8.33 6.08 3.27
C LEU A 90 -7.17 7.08 3.20
N MET A 91 -6.81 7.54 2.00
CA MET A 91 -5.78 8.55 1.78
C MET A 91 -6.08 9.84 2.55
N GLU A 92 -7.30 10.36 2.41
CA GLU A 92 -7.78 11.54 3.14
C GLU A 92 -7.74 11.33 4.66
N PHE A 93 -8.22 10.18 5.14
CA PHE A 93 -8.20 9.85 6.57
C PHE A 93 -6.77 9.81 7.12
N CYS A 94 -5.87 9.09 6.43
CA CYS A 94 -4.47 8.98 6.83
C CYS A 94 -3.79 10.36 6.85
N LYS A 95 -3.99 11.18 5.81
CA LYS A 95 -3.49 12.56 5.76
C LYS A 95 -4.00 13.40 6.94
N ALA A 96 -5.31 13.38 7.20
CA ALA A 96 -5.91 14.12 8.31
C ALA A 96 -5.42 13.65 9.69
N LYS A 97 -5.01 12.38 9.81
CA LYS A 97 -4.46 11.81 11.04
C LYS A 97 -2.94 11.84 11.12
N GLY A 98 -2.23 12.39 10.13
CA GLY A 98 -0.76 12.41 10.10
C GLY A 98 -0.15 11.00 10.03
N ILE A 99 -0.80 10.08 9.32
CA ILE A 99 -0.33 8.74 9.03
C ILE A 99 0.11 8.72 7.57
N HIS A 100 1.35 8.32 7.29
CA HIS A 100 1.86 8.23 5.93
C HIS A 100 1.31 6.98 5.23
N VAL A 101 1.05 7.06 3.93
CA VAL A 101 0.62 5.90 3.15
C VAL A 101 1.77 5.39 2.28
N THR A 102 2.04 4.10 2.40
CA THR A 102 2.97 3.39 1.52
C THR A 102 2.19 2.45 0.62
N ALA A 103 2.27 2.64 -0.69
CA ALA A 103 1.62 1.82 -1.69
C ALA A 103 2.37 0.50 -1.91
N TYR A 104 1.70 -0.64 -1.71
CA TYR A 104 2.08 -1.91 -2.33
C TYR A 104 1.25 -2.15 -3.60
N PHE A 105 1.78 -3.01 -4.48
CA PHE A 105 1.27 -3.21 -5.85
C PHE A 105 0.98 -1.91 -6.61
N PRO A 106 1.96 -0.99 -6.67
CA PRO A 106 1.81 0.24 -7.45
C PRO A 106 1.62 -0.02 -8.95
N LEU A 107 1.94 -1.23 -9.43
CA LEU A 107 1.83 -1.64 -10.84
C LEU A 107 0.75 -2.73 -11.06
N GLY A 108 -0.29 -2.79 -10.21
CA GLY A 108 -1.47 -3.65 -10.39
C GLY A 108 -1.31 -5.12 -9.97
N GLY A 109 -0.09 -5.58 -9.71
CA GLY A 109 0.17 -6.99 -9.34
C GLY A 109 -0.20 -7.98 -10.46
N ARG A 110 0.19 -9.25 -10.31
CA ARG A 110 -0.33 -10.34 -11.17
C ARG A 110 -1.45 -11.05 -10.43
N HIS A 111 -2.62 -11.14 -11.05
CA HIS A 111 -3.68 -12.03 -10.59
C HIS A 111 -3.28 -13.46 -10.98
N SER A 112 -3.37 -14.43 -10.07
CA SER A 112 -2.99 -15.83 -10.37
C SER A 112 -3.84 -16.46 -11.47
N THR A 113 -5.02 -15.89 -11.74
CA THR A 113 -6.00 -16.42 -12.69
C THR A 113 -6.22 -15.54 -13.93
N SER A 114 -5.50 -14.42 -14.07
CA SER A 114 -5.65 -13.52 -15.22
C SER A 114 -4.29 -13.14 -15.78
N THR A 115 -4.17 -13.19 -17.11
CA THR A 115 -3.01 -12.67 -17.84
C THR A 115 -3.03 -11.15 -17.95
N VAL A 116 -4.18 -10.51 -17.71
CA VAL A 116 -4.37 -9.06 -17.80
C VAL A 116 -3.92 -8.40 -16.50
N ASN A 117 -3.02 -7.41 -16.62
CA ASN A 117 -2.64 -6.52 -15.53
C ASN A 117 -3.51 -5.25 -15.60
N PRO A 118 -4.37 -5.00 -14.60
CA PRO A 118 -5.34 -3.91 -14.69
C PRO A 118 -4.70 -2.51 -14.74
N VAL A 119 -3.47 -2.35 -14.23
CA VAL A 119 -2.73 -1.09 -14.33
C VAL A 119 -1.94 -1.03 -15.63
N LEU A 120 -1.07 -2.00 -15.89
CA LEU A 120 -0.16 -1.94 -17.05
C LEU A 120 -0.91 -2.05 -18.39
N ASP A 121 -2.08 -2.69 -18.41
CA ASP A 121 -2.89 -2.84 -19.61
C ASP A 121 -4.00 -1.78 -19.76
N SER A 122 -4.10 -0.82 -18.83
CA SER A 122 -5.11 0.25 -18.88
C SER A 122 -4.93 1.15 -20.10
N ASP A 123 -5.95 1.26 -20.94
CA ASP A 123 -5.92 2.11 -22.13
C ASP A 123 -5.76 3.60 -21.79
N VAL A 124 -6.40 4.05 -20.70
CA VAL A 124 -6.24 5.42 -20.18
C VAL A 124 -4.78 5.70 -19.82
N LEU A 125 -4.11 4.77 -19.13
CA LEU A 125 -2.71 4.97 -18.75
C LEU A 125 -1.77 4.85 -19.94
N LYS A 126 -2.09 4.01 -20.94
CA LYS A 126 -1.33 3.91 -22.20
C LYS A 126 -1.41 5.20 -23.02
N GLU A 127 -2.59 5.82 -23.10
CA GLU A 127 -2.77 7.11 -23.76
C GLU A 127 -1.91 8.20 -23.11
N ILE A 128 -1.97 8.31 -21.78
CA ILE A 128 -1.17 9.28 -21.01
C ILE A 128 0.33 9.00 -21.17
N ALA A 129 0.72 7.73 -21.12
CA ALA A 129 2.10 7.30 -21.31
C ALA A 129 2.64 7.73 -22.69
N ALA A 130 1.88 7.48 -23.75
CA ALA A 130 2.23 7.88 -25.11
C ALA A 130 2.35 9.41 -25.25
N ALA A 131 1.39 10.17 -24.72
CA ALA A 131 1.41 11.63 -24.77
C ALA A 131 2.61 12.26 -24.04
N LYS A 132 3.10 11.60 -22.98
CA LYS A 132 4.26 12.08 -22.20
C LYS A 132 5.60 11.52 -22.64
N GLY A 133 5.63 10.55 -23.55
CA GLY A 133 6.84 9.80 -23.88
C GLY A 133 7.42 9.04 -22.69
N LYS A 134 6.55 8.51 -21.82
CA LYS A 134 6.90 7.75 -20.61
C LYS A 134 6.26 6.36 -20.68
N SER A 135 6.66 5.46 -19.77
CA SER A 135 6.00 4.15 -19.66
C SER A 135 4.74 4.21 -18.80
N VAL A 136 3.84 3.24 -18.96
CA VAL A 136 2.67 3.08 -18.07
C VAL A 136 3.09 2.89 -16.60
N ALA A 137 4.23 2.22 -16.36
CA ALA A 137 4.76 2.07 -15.02
C ALA A 137 5.16 3.42 -14.42
N GLN A 138 5.85 4.27 -15.18
CA GLN A 138 6.19 5.62 -14.77
C GLN A 138 4.95 6.48 -14.51
N ILE A 139 3.91 6.40 -15.35
CA ILE A 139 2.64 7.10 -15.10
C ILE A 139 2.03 6.67 -13.76
N SER A 140 1.97 5.36 -13.49
CA SER A 140 1.41 4.83 -12.25
C SER A 140 2.21 5.28 -11.02
N LEU A 141 3.53 5.17 -11.07
CA LEU A 141 4.41 5.55 -9.97
C LEU A 141 4.39 7.08 -9.74
N ARG A 142 4.45 7.89 -10.81
CA ARG A 142 4.30 9.34 -10.71
C ARG A 142 2.96 9.73 -10.09
N TRP A 143 1.88 9.08 -10.49
CA TRP A 143 0.55 9.35 -9.93
C TRP A 143 0.53 9.11 -8.42
N ILE A 144 1.08 7.97 -7.93
CA ILE A 144 1.15 7.66 -6.49
C ILE A 144 1.98 8.70 -5.73
N TYR A 145 3.13 9.10 -6.29
CA TYR A 145 3.99 10.14 -5.71
C TYR A 145 3.22 11.45 -5.53
N GLU A 146 2.46 11.87 -6.54
CA GLU A 146 1.67 13.10 -6.50
C GLU A 146 0.42 13.00 -5.60
N GLN A 147 -0.02 11.80 -5.22
CA GLN A 147 -1.01 11.62 -4.15
C GLN A 147 -0.41 11.81 -2.74
N GLY A 148 0.90 12.04 -2.63
CA GLY A 148 1.62 12.16 -1.36
C GLY A 148 1.91 10.82 -0.68
N ALA A 149 1.84 9.70 -1.41
CA ALA A 149 2.20 8.38 -0.91
C ALA A 149 3.62 7.98 -1.36
N SER A 150 4.29 7.17 -0.54
CA SER A 150 5.47 6.43 -1.00
C SER A 150 5.03 5.12 -1.65
N MET A 151 5.94 4.42 -2.32
CA MET A 151 5.61 3.16 -2.99
C MET A 151 6.74 2.16 -2.89
N VAL A 152 6.37 0.89 -2.84
CA VAL A 152 7.30 -0.24 -2.92
C VAL A 152 6.97 -1.08 -4.14
N THR A 153 7.93 -1.20 -5.04
CA THR A 153 7.87 -2.06 -6.23
C THR A 153 9.14 -2.88 -6.32
N THR A 154 9.08 -4.01 -7.03
CA THR A 154 10.22 -4.90 -7.20
C THR A 154 10.47 -5.15 -8.68
N SER A 155 11.74 -5.24 -9.05
CA SER A 155 12.15 -5.68 -10.37
C SER A 155 13.51 -6.33 -10.29
N THR A 156 13.73 -7.38 -11.08
CA THR A 156 15.05 -7.98 -11.28
C THR A 156 15.75 -7.45 -12.52
N LYS A 157 15.08 -6.61 -13.32
CA LYS A 157 15.63 -6.02 -14.55
C LYS A 157 16.15 -4.62 -14.27
N ARG A 158 17.43 -4.39 -14.52
CA ARG A 158 18.13 -3.12 -14.22
C ARG A 158 17.50 -1.94 -14.93
N GLU A 159 17.04 -2.12 -16.16
CA GLU A 159 16.43 -1.09 -17.00
C GLU A 159 15.12 -0.62 -16.37
N ARG A 160 14.30 -1.56 -15.87
CA ARG A 160 13.05 -1.25 -15.16
C ARG A 160 13.29 -0.57 -13.82
N LEU A 161 14.36 -0.93 -13.10
CA LEU A 161 14.73 -0.24 -11.87
C LEU A 161 15.10 1.22 -12.14
N LYS A 162 15.88 1.49 -13.20
CA LYS A 162 16.22 2.85 -13.63
C LYS A 162 14.95 3.63 -14.01
N GLU A 163 14.09 3.02 -14.81
CA GLU A 163 12.83 3.62 -15.25
C GLU A 163 11.90 3.95 -14.08
N ASN A 164 11.77 3.06 -13.10
CA ASN A 164 10.92 3.26 -11.92
C ASN A 164 11.36 4.44 -11.02
N ILE A 165 12.64 4.83 -11.09
CA ILE A 165 13.19 5.97 -10.33
C ILE A 165 13.04 7.28 -11.12
N ASP A 166 12.94 7.22 -12.46
CA ASP A 166 12.86 8.36 -13.38
C ASP A 166 11.44 8.97 -13.42
N ILE A 167 10.94 9.40 -12.25
CA ILE A 167 9.58 9.93 -12.08
C ILE A 167 9.54 11.32 -11.43
N PHE A 168 10.68 11.92 -11.09
CA PHE A 168 10.72 13.12 -10.26
C PHE A 168 10.85 14.44 -11.04
N ASP A 169 11.38 14.39 -12.26
CA ASP A 169 11.75 15.52 -13.12
C ASP A 169 10.66 15.99 -14.09
N TRP A 170 9.47 15.37 -14.05
CA TRP A 170 8.30 15.71 -14.88
C TRP A 170 7.01 15.47 -14.09
N GLN A 171 5.87 16.03 -14.51
CA GLN A 171 4.61 15.93 -13.78
C GLN A 171 3.40 15.54 -14.66
N LEU A 172 2.35 15.01 -14.01
CA LEU A 172 1.04 14.84 -14.64
C LEU A 172 0.36 16.21 -14.78
N SER A 173 -0.30 16.43 -15.92
CA SER A 173 -1.18 17.60 -16.12
C SER A 173 -2.50 17.39 -15.37
N ASP A 174 -3.29 18.46 -15.22
CA ASP A 174 -4.61 18.37 -14.59
C ASP A 174 -5.57 17.48 -15.40
N GLU A 175 -5.44 17.46 -16.73
CA GLU A 175 -6.20 16.55 -17.59
C GLU A 175 -5.81 15.09 -17.33
N ASP A 176 -4.52 14.78 -17.20
CA ASP A 176 -4.05 13.42 -16.89
C ASP A 176 -4.58 12.97 -15.52
N ARG A 177 -4.54 13.85 -14.52
CA ARG A 177 -5.09 13.58 -13.19
C ARG A 177 -6.59 13.31 -13.25
N LEU A 178 -7.32 14.10 -14.03
CA LEU A 178 -8.77 13.95 -14.20
C LEU A 178 -9.09 12.61 -14.87
N LYS A 179 -8.40 12.26 -15.97
CA LYS A 179 -8.53 10.96 -16.65
C LYS A 179 -8.27 9.79 -15.69
N ILE A 180 -7.18 9.85 -14.93
CA ILE A 180 -6.86 8.80 -13.94
C ILE A 180 -7.96 8.72 -12.86
N SER A 181 -8.48 9.85 -12.39
CA SER A 181 -9.50 9.89 -11.33
C SER A 181 -10.82 9.20 -11.70
N GLN A 182 -11.06 8.99 -13.00
CA GLN A 182 -12.26 8.37 -13.58
C GLN A 182 -12.08 6.89 -13.90
N ILE A 183 -10.88 6.33 -13.74
CA ILE A 183 -10.62 4.89 -13.96
C ILE A 183 -11.53 4.05 -13.04
N PRO A 184 -12.22 3.02 -13.56
CA PRO A 184 -13.03 2.11 -12.74
C PRO A 184 -12.23 1.47 -11.59
N GLN A 185 -12.78 1.50 -10.38
CA GLN A 185 -12.09 1.09 -9.17
C GLN A 185 -12.27 -0.41 -8.88
N HIS A 186 -11.17 -1.16 -8.80
CA HIS A 186 -11.17 -2.59 -8.50
C HIS A 186 -10.01 -2.98 -7.58
N LYS A 187 -10.34 -3.57 -6.42
CA LYS A 187 -9.33 -4.11 -5.49
C LYS A 187 -8.87 -5.50 -5.95
N THR A 188 -7.58 -5.64 -6.24
CA THR A 188 -6.97 -6.87 -6.78
C THR A 188 -6.87 -7.97 -5.73
N ARG A 189 -6.49 -7.66 -4.48
CA ARG A 189 -6.46 -8.67 -3.41
C ARG A 189 -7.63 -8.53 -2.46
N ARG A 190 -8.51 -9.54 -2.47
CA ARG A 190 -9.47 -9.78 -1.39
C ARG A 190 -8.88 -10.84 -0.47
N VAL A 191 -8.86 -10.57 0.84
CA VAL A 191 -8.67 -11.64 1.81
C VAL A 191 -9.92 -12.52 1.70
N VAL A 192 -9.75 -13.78 1.34
CA VAL A 192 -10.87 -14.74 1.23
C VAL A 192 -11.46 -14.89 2.64
N GLY A 193 -12.64 -14.32 2.88
CA GLY A 193 -13.30 -14.40 4.19
C GLY A 193 -14.24 -13.26 4.56
N GLY A 194 -14.78 -12.50 3.59
CA GLY A 194 -15.82 -11.50 3.80
C GLY A 194 -16.91 -11.61 2.74
#